data_AF-A0A4R0P5E3-F1
#
_entry.id   AF-A0A4R0P5E3-F1
#
_cell.length_a   1.000
_cell.length_b   1.000
_cell.length_c   1.000
_cell.angle_alpha   90.00
_cell.angle_beta   90.00
_cell.angle_gamma   90.00
#
_symmetry.space_group_name_H-M   'P 1'
#
loop_
_entity.id
_entity.type
_entity.pdbx_description
1 polymer ?
#
loop_
_entity_poly.entity_id
_entity_poly.type
_entity_poly.pdbx_seq_one_letter_code
_entity_poly.pdbx_strand_id
1 'polypeptide(L)'
;MKQPYYQLDFSALLCKFQIKVNDIEILSLNLDGQASTDIPINAAIFGSGKQEIEVKGYPLEGTTVLNREAYIRYKIVEQDVENDQFSVVNSSEKFQTPLAKQGEPFIIHKTTFNAEVPYQVENWGSLQKLTNLKSDLYLPLQNTYRHLIDNSRRSNYEVLFSAIKTIETRNAKTMYLGQDDLQARVKAISDDLNNGFDVMDLENKCNVEYAGDGKLVRLVRSDGNSALAFSNSKTNEQLILDIWFCLPHGKTGFAVF
;
A
#
# COMPACT_ATOMS: atom_id res chain seq x y z
N MET A 1 6.07 23.03 -15.86
CA MET A 1 4.96 22.11 -16.16
C MET A 1 4.42 21.65 -14.83
N LYS A 2 3.13 21.85 -14.56
CA LYS A 2 2.52 21.55 -13.26
C LYS A 2 2.82 20.11 -12.83
N GLN A 3 3.19 19.92 -11.57
CA GLN A 3 3.42 18.61 -10.96
C GLN A 3 2.37 18.39 -9.85
N PRO A 4 1.12 18.03 -10.23
CA PRO A 4 0.02 17.88 -9.28
C PRO A 4 0.22 16.66 -8.37
N TYR A 5 0.34 16.93 -7.07
CA TYR A 5 0.55 15.98 -6.00
C TYR A 5 -0.68 15.93 -5.09
N TYR A 6 -1.29 14.76 -5.01
CA TYR A 6 -2.50 14.50 -4.24
C TYR A 6 -2.16 13.79 -2.94
N GLN A 7 -2.69 14.32 -1.86
CA GLN A 7 -2.58 13.74 -0.53
C GLN A 7 -3.90 13.80 0.22
N LEU A 8 -4.02 12.98 1.26
CA LEU A 8 -5.08 13.08 2.24
C LEU A 8 -4.55 13.82 3.47
N ASP A 9 -5.12 14.98 3.77
CA ASP A 9 -5.04 15.57 5.12
C ASP A 9 -5.94 14.71 6.00
N PHE A 10 -5.34 13.77 6.74
CA PHE A 10 -6.02 12.64 7.36
C PHE A 10 -5.95 12.69 8.87
N SER A 11 -7.07 12.35 9.53
CA SER A 11 -7.10 12.09 10.97
C SER A 11 -8.00 10.91 11.33
N ALA A 12 -7.55 10.11 12.29
CA ALA A 12 -8.29 9.00 12.85
C ALA A 12 -8.23 9.03 14.37
N LEU A 13 -9.26 8.51 15.03
CA LEU A 13 -9.34 8.42 16.49
C LEU A 13 -9.84 7.05 16.91
N LEU A 14 -9.16 6.43 17.89
CA LEU A 14 -9.59 5.22 18.61
C LEU A 14 -10.00 4.06 17.69
N CYS A 15 -9.32 3.92 16.56
CA CYS A 15 -9.50 2.81 15.62
C CYS A 15 -8.21 2.53 14.85
N LYS A 16 -8.01 1.25 14.50
CA LYS A 16 -7.14 0.90 13.37
C LYS A 16 -7.78 1.45 12.10
N PHE A 17 -6.99 1.95 11.17
CA PHE A 17 -7.53 2.43 9.89
C PHE A 17 -6.85 1.77 8.69
N GLN A 18 -7.57 1.80 7.57
CA GLN A 18 -7.13 1.36 6.26
C GLN A 18 -7.60 2.39 5.24
N ILE A 19 -6.69 2.78 4.36
CA ILE A 19 -6.95 3.72 3.27
C ILE A 19 -6.66 2.99 1.97
N LYS A 20 -7.65 2.96 1.08
CA LYS A 20 -7.50 2.45 -0.27
C LYS A 20 -7.79 3.54 -1.29
N VAL A 21 -7.00 3.55 -2.35
CA VAL A 21 -7.24 4.37 -3.54
C VAL A 21 -7.30 3.47 -4.75
N ASN A 22 -8.39 3.56 -5.50
CA ASN A 22 -8.69 2.65 -6.61
C ASN A 22 -8.54 1.16 -6.21
N ASP A 23 -9.05 0.77 -5.03
CA ASP A 23 -8.93 -0.60 -4.50
C ASP A 23 -7.49 -1.08 -4.19
N ILE A 24 -6.50 -0.19 -4.20
CA ILE A 24 -5.13 -0.47 -3.71
C ILE A 24 -4.97 0.14 -2.32
N GLU A 25 -4.50 -0.67 -1.36
CA GLU A 25 -4.14 -0.15 -0.05
C GLU A 25 -2.93 0.78 -0.14
N ILE A 26 -3.10 2.00 0.37
CA ILE A 26 -2.04 3.00 0.49
C ILE A 26 -1.38 2.92 1.85
N LEU A 27 -2.21 2.77 2.90
CA LEU A 27 -1.75 2.72 4.27
C LEU A 27 -2.77 2.00 5.14
N SER A 28 -2.29 1.11 6.00
CA SER A 28 -3.01 0.66 7.17
C SER A 28 -2.13 0.81 8.40
N LEU A 29 -2.67 1.39 9.47
CA LEU A 29 -1.97 1.55 10.73
C LEU A 29 -2.90 1.22 11.89
N ASN A 30 -2.35 0.53 12.88
CA ASN A 30 -2.94 0.36 14.19
C ASN A 30 -2.28 1.36 15.14
N LEU A 31 -3.00 2.42 15.51
CA LEU A 31 -2.50 3.45 16.41
C LEU A 31 -3.46 3.57 17.60
N ASP A 32 -2.94 3.26 18.79
CA ASP A 32 -3.65 3.44 20.06
C ASP A 32 -3.75 4.94 20.36
N GLY A 33 -4.83 5.58 19.91
CA GLY A 33 -5.12 6.98 20.18
C GLY A 33 -5.56 7.76 18.94
N GLN A 34 -5.01 8.96 18.78
CA GLN A 34 -5.29 9.83 17.65
C GLN A 34 -4.12 9.84 16.67
N ALA A 35 -4.41 9.71 15.39
CA ALA A 35 -3.48 9.95 14.30
C ALA A 35 -3.89 11.21 13.54
N SER A 36 -2.92 12.04 13.15
CA SER A 36 -3.10 13.13 12.20
C SER A 36 -1.86 13.23 11.34
N THR A 37 -2.01 13.05 10.02
CA THR A 37 -0.88 13.04 9.10
C THR A 37 -1.36 13.34 7.68
N ASP A 38 -0.47 13.87 6.86
CA ASP A 38 -0.66 13.94 5.42
C ASP A 38 -0.23 12.61 4.78
N ILE A 39 -1.05 12.07 3.88
CA ILE A 39 -0.83 10.76 3.26
C ILE A 39 -0.84 10.92 1.74
N PRO A 40 0.31 10.80 1.07
CA PRO A 40 0.37 10.81 -0.39
C PRO A 40 -0.44 9.66 -0.99
N ILE A 41 -1.19 9.95 -2.05
CA ILE A 41 -2.01 8.93 -2.75
C ILE A 41 -1.66 8.74 -4.23
N ASN A 42 -0.68 9.51 -4.75
CA ASN A 42 -0.26 9.47 -6.16
C ASN A 42 0.11 8.06 -6.65
N ALA A 43 0.71 7.23 -5.80
CA ALA A 43 1.14 5.88 -6.16
C ALA A 43 -0.01 4.98 -6.66
N ALA A 44 -1.27 5.29 -6.32
CA ALA A 44 -2.45 4.58 -6.80
C ALA A 44 -3.32 5.41 -7.78
N ILE A 45 -2.83 6.56 -8.26
CA ILE A 45 -3.46 7.31 -9.35
C ILE A 45 -2.75 6.91 -10.64
N PHE A 46 -3.45 6.24 -11.55
CA PHE A 46 -2.81 5.69 -12.76
C PHE A 46 -2.80 6.64 -13.96
N GLY A 47 -3.57 7.72 -13.87
CA GLY A 47 -3.74 8.73 -14.91
C GLY A 47 -4.89 9.66 -14.56
N SER A 48 -5.11 10.66 -15.41
CA SER A 48 -6.20 11.63 -15.21
C SER A 48 -7.58 10.98 -15.26
N GLY A 49 -8.53 11.57 -14.54
CA GLY A 49 -9.92 11.13 -14.51
C GLY A 49 -10.41 10.78 -13.11
N LYS A 50 -11.53 10.06 -13.05
CA LYS A 50 -12.20 9.69 -11.81
C LYS A 50 -11.40 8.66 -11.02
N GLN A 51 -11.14 8.97 -9.76
CA GLN A 51 -10.47 8.11 -8.78
C GLN A 51 -11.44 7.78 -7.64
N GLU A 52 -11.29 6.61 -7.03
CA GLU A 52 -12.06 6.17 -5.85
C GLU A 52 -11.18 6.17 -4.60
N ILE A 53 -11.73 6.66 -3.49
CA ILE A 53 -11.12 6.56 -2.15
C ILE A 53 -12.08 5.79 -1.25
N GLU A 54 -11.54 4.80 -0.54
CA GLU A 54 -12.20 4.12 0.58
C GLU A 54 -11.36 4.30 1.83
N VAL A 55 -12.00 4.77 2.92
CA VAL A 55 -11.40 4.75 4.25
C VAL A 55 -12.24 3.88 5.17
N LYS A 56 -11.59 3.01 5.93
CA LYS A 56 -12.24 2.06 6.82
C LYS A 56 -11.57 2.05 8.19
N GLY A 57 -12.38 2.15 9.24
CA GLY A 57 -11.95 2.09 10.63
C GLY A 57 -12.37 0.77 11.26
N TYR A 58 -11.44 0.11 11.96
CA TYR A 58 -11.61 -1.18 12.63
C TYR A 58 -11.36 -1.04 14.14
N PRO A 59 -11.86 -1.98 14.96
CA PRO A 59 -11.51 -2.09 16.37
C PRO A 59 -9.99 -2.09 16.56
N LEU A 60 -9.54 -1.50 17.67
CA LEU A 60 -8.14 -1.60 18.08
C LEU A 60 -7.78 -3.05 18.40
N GLU A 61 -6.50 -3.39 18.30
CA GLU A 61 -6.04 -4.74 18.64
C GLU A 61 -6.44 -5.15 20.06
N GLY A 62 -6.80 -6.43 20.22
CA GLY A 62 -7.35 -6.94 21.48
C GLY A 62 -8.84 -6.64 21.70
N THR A 63 -9.49 -5.89 20.81
CA THR A 63 -10.94 -5.61 20.88
C THR A 63 -11.69 -6.15 19.66
N THR A 64 -12.98 -6.47 19.83
CA THR A 64 -13.83 -7.03 18.76
C THR A 64 -14.90 -6.06 18.28
N VAL A 65 -15.04 -4.91 18.96
CA VAL A 65 -16.07 -3.89 18.68
C VAL A 65 -15.41 -2.53 18.60
N LEU A 66 -15.91 -1.71 17.69
CA LEU A 66 -15.38 -0.37 17.51
C LEU A 66 -15.73 0.52 18.70
N ASN A 67 -14.81 1.41 19.09
CA ASN A 67 -15.10 2.43 20.09
C ASN A 67 -16.19 3.37 19.56
N ARG A 68 -17.16 3.76 20.39
CA ARG A 68 -18.27 4.67 19.98
C ARG A 68 -17.78 6.06 19.57
N GLU A 69 -16.61 6.47 20.04
CA GLU A 69 -15.98 7.73 19.68
C GLU A 69 -15.07 7.62 18.45
N ALA A 70 -14.93 6.41 17.88
CA ALA A 70 -14.09 6.20 16.72
C ALA A 70 -14.60 6.98 15.51
N TYR A 71 -13.67 7.62 14.80
CA TYR A 71 -13.94 8.28 13.54
C TYR A 71 -12.71 8.30 12.65
N ILE A 72 -12.95 8.50 11.36
CA ILE A 72 -11.96 8.91 10.39
C ILE A 72 -12.47 10.17 9.69
N ARG A 73 -11.58 11.15 9.51
CA ARG A 73 -11.84 12.41 8.80
C ARG A 73 -10.71 12.67 7.84
N TYR A 74 -11.03 13.18 6.66
CA TYR A 74 -10.00 13.57 5.72
C TYR A 74 -10.46 14.65 4.74
N LYS A 75 -9.49 15.32 4.14
CA LYS A 75 -9.68 16.11 2.91
C LYS A 75 -8.73 15.59 1.84
N ILE A 76 -9.12 15.75 0.59
CA ILE A 76 -8.23 15.54 -0.54
C ILE A 76 -7.58 16.89 -0.80
N VAL A 77 -6.25 16.95 -0.72
CA VAL A 77 -5.46 18.15 -0.94
C VAL A 77 -4.64 17.95 -2.21
N GLU A 78 -4.77 18.90 -3.13
CA GLU A 78 -3.92 19.00 -4.31
C GLU A 78 -2.86 20.06 -4.06
N GLN A 79 -1.61 19.67 -4.24
CA GLN A 79 -0.47 20.54 -4.24
C GLN A 79 0.17 20.57 -5.63
N ASP A 80 0.81 21.67 -5.99
CA ASP A 80 1.81 21.70 -7.04
C ASP A 80 3.17 21.58 -6.37
N VAL A 81 4.00 20.65 -6.85
CA VAL A 81 5.36 20.38 -6.34
C VAL A 81 6.45 20.77 -7.31
N GLU A 82 6.12 21.56 -8.33
CA GLU A 82 7.10 22.05 -9.31
C GLU A 82 8.29 22.74 -8.62
N ASN A 83 9.51 22.38 -9.03
CA ASN A 83 10.77 22.87 -8.45
C ASN A 83 10.93 22.57 -6.94
N ASP A 84 10.41 21.43 -6.49
CA ASP A 84 10.48 20.95 -5.09
C ASP A 84 9.81 21.89 -4.08
N GLN A 85 8.89 22.74 -4.54
CA GLN A 85 8.11 23.64 -3.69
C GLN A 85 6.68 23.16 -3.56
N PHE A 86 6.27 22.82 -2.35
CA PHE A 86 4.89 22.41 -2.06
C PHE A 86 3.99 23.63 -1.92
N SER A 87 3.07 23.81 -2.88
CA SER A 87 2.06 24.86 -2.83
C SER A 87 0.66 24.28 -2.94
N VAL A 88 -0.23 24.58 -1.98
CA VAL A 88 -1.61 24.10 -2.02
C VAL A 88 -2.35 24.80 -3.16
N VAL A 89 -2.86 24.01 -4.10
CA VAL A 89 -3.63 24.48 -5.26
C VAL A 89 -5.12 24.39 -4.97
N ASN A 90 -5.55 23.26 -4.40
CA ASN A 90 -6.96 23.00 -4.16
C ASN A 90 -7.14 22.06 -2.95
N SER A 91 -8.33 22.10 -2.36
CA SER A 91 -8.71 21.16 -1.31
C SER A 91 -10.20 20.86 -1.40
N SER A 92 -10.57 19.60 -1.25
CA SER A 92 -11.97 19.20 -1.16
C SER A 92 -12.62 19.69 0.14
N GLU A 93 -13.95 19.58 0.19
CA GLU A 93 -14.65 19.58 1.47
C GLU A 93 -14.16 18.44 2.36
N LYS A 94 -14.45 18.57 3.66
CA LYS A 94 -14.09 17.58 4.66
C LYS A 94 -15.03 16.38 4.59
N PHE A 95 -14.45 15.20 4.42
CA PHE A 95 -15.13 13.92 4.55
C PHE A 95 -15.02 13.38 5.97
N GLN A 96 -16.02 12.60 6.37
CA GLN A 96 -16.02 11.90 7.65
C GLN A 96 -16.77 10.56 7.53
N THR A 97 -16.29 9.54 8.23
CA THR A 97 -17.06 8.32 8.47
C THR A 97 -18.34 8.58 9.27
N PRO A 98 -19.36 7.71 9.14
CA PRO A 98 -20.45 7.67 10.09
C PRO A 98 -19.94 7.54 11.53
N LEU A 99 -20.73 8.02 12.49
CA LEU A 99 -20.47 7.76 13.90
C LEU A 99 -20.58 6.26 14.17
N ALA A 100 -19.62 5.72 14.93
CA ALA A 100 -19.62 4.33 15.34
C ALA A 100 -20.85 4.00 16.18
N LYS A 101 -21.59 2.97 15.78
CA LYS A 101 -22.72 2.45 16.56
C LYS A 101 -22.26 1.39 17.55
N GLN A 102 -23.04 1.18 18.61
CA GLN A 102 -22.74 0.12 19.58
C GLN A 102 -22.70 -1.25 18.90
N GLY A 103 -21.61 -1.99 19.10
CA GLY A 103 -21.44 -3.34 18.56
C GLY A 103 -21.06 -3.37 17.08
N GLU A 104 -20.82 -2.21 16.44
CA GLU A 104 -20.42 -2.15 15.05
C GLU A 104 -18.97 -2.64 14.88
N PRO A 105 -18.68 -3.55 13.94
CA PRO A 105 -17.35 -4.13 13.77
C PRO A 105 -16.42 -3.25 12.92
N PHE A 106 -16.94 -2.21 12.26
CA PHE A 106 -16.15 -1.23 11.51
C PHE A 106 -17.00 -0.02 11.10
N ILE A 107 -16.34 1.08 10.76
CA ILE A 107 -16.92 2.25 10.08
C ILE A 107 -16.27 2.41 8.71
N ILE A 108 -17.01 2.91 7.72
CA ILE A 108 -16.51 3.07 6.35
C ILE A 108 -17.04 4.34 5.71
N HIS A 109 -16.21 5.00 4.92
CA HIS A 109 -16.60 6.07 4.02
C HIS A 109 -15.96 5.86 2.65
N LYS A 110 -16.75 6.06 1.59
CA LYS A 110 -16.30 6.00 0.20
C LYS A 110 -16.61 7.32 -0.48
N THR A 111 -15.69 7.79 -1.31
CA THR A 111 -15.92 8.96 -2.16
C THR A 111 -15.14 8.83 -3.46
N THR A 112 -15.38 9.75 -4.38
CA THR A 112 -14.65 9.85 -5.63
C THR A 112 -14.25 11.28 -5.90
N PHE A 113 -13.11 11.48 -6.56
CA PHE A 113 -12.66 12.78 -7.03
C PHE A 113 -12.09 12.65 -8.44
N ASN A 114 -11.92 13.76 -9.15
CA ASN A 114 -11.22 13.78 -10.43
C ASN A 114 -9.79 14.25 -10.19
N ALA A 115 -8.81 13.46 -10.61
CA ALA A 115 -7.41 13.84 -10.64
C ALA A 115 -7.02 14.34 -12.04
N GLU A 116 -6.18 15.36 -12.10
CA GLU A 116 -5.56 15.87 -13.32
C GLU A 116 -4.06 15.71 -13.17
N VAL A 117 -3.46 14.75 -13.87
CA VAL A 117 -2.03 14.42 -13.81
C VAL A 117 -1.44 14.32 -15.22
N PRO A 118 -0.19 14.76 -15.43
CA PRO A 118 0.45 14.78 -16.76
C PRO A 118 1.03 13.42 -17.17
N TYR A 119 0.79 12.36 -16.41
CA TYR A 119 1.28 11.02 -16.67
C TYR A 119 0.15 10.03 -16.93
N GLN A 120 0.51 8.95 -17.62
CA GLN A 120 -0.24 7.70 -17.65
C GLN A 120 0.72 6.58 -17.27
N VAL A 121 0.33 5.77 -16.29
CA VAL A 121 0.99 4.51 -15.94
C VAL A 121 0.03 3.35 -16.17
N GLU A 122 0.58 2.16 -16.38
CA GLU A 122 -0.21 0.95 -16.55
C GLU A 122 -0.96 0.65 -15.26
N ASN A 123 -2.27 0.43 -15.37
CA ASN A 123 -3.13 -0.02 -14.27
C ASN A 123 -3.43 -1.52 -14.42
N TRP A 124 -4.15 -2.10 -13.46
CA TRP A 124 -4.55 -3.51 -13.51
C TRP A 124 -5.66 -3.81 -14.52
N GLY A 125 -6.20 -2.83 -15.24
CA GLY A 125 -7.40 -2.99 -16.08
C GLY A 125 -7.26 -4.05 -17.17
N SER A 126 -6.05 -4.21 -17.72
CA SER A 126 -5.70 -5.21 -18.73
C SER A 126 -5.32 -6.59 -18.16
N LEU A 127 -5.25 -6.75 -16.83
CA LEU A 127 -4.79 -7.98 -16.20
C LEU A 127 -5.90 -9.04 -16.09
N GLN A 128 -5.47 -10.28 -15.96
CA GLN A 128 -6.37 -11.40 -15.70
C GLN A 128 -7.02 -11.28 -14.31
N LYS A 129 -8.35 -11.44 -14.24
CA LYS A 129 -9.08 -11.48 -12.97
C LYS A 129 -8.81 -12.79 -12.24
N LEU A 130 -8.05 -12.70 -11.15
CA LEU A 130 -7.58 -13.83 -10.34
C LEU A 130 -8.70 -14.46 -9.54
N THR A 131 -9.68 -13.66 -9.08
CA THR A 131 -10.86 -14.15 -8.36
C THR A 131 -11.80 -15.00 -9.21
N ASN A 132 -11.65 -14.98 -10.54
CA ASN A 132 -12.39 -15.86 -11.45
C ASN A 132 -11.71 -17.23 -11.65
N LEU A 133 -10.49 -17.42 -11.12
CA LEU A 133 -9.77 -18.68 -11.23
C LEU A 133 -10.36 -19.70 -10.26
N LYS A 134 -10.60 -20.93 -10.76
CA LYS A 134 -11.07 -22.04 -9.93
C LYS A 134 -9.95 -22.66 -9.08
N SER A 135 -8.71 -22.46 -9.47
CA SER A 135 -7.52 -22.99 -8.78
C SER A 135 -7.20 -22.15 -7.55
N ASP A 136 -6.82 -22.82 -6.46
CA ASP A 136 -6.24 -22.17 -5.30
C ASP A 136 -4.90 -21.50 -5.68
N LEU A 137 -4.81 -20.20 -5.43
CA LEU A 137 -3.62 -19.39 -5.73
C LEU A 137 -2.61 -19.38 -4.59
N TYR A 138 -2.96 -19.91 -3.41
CA TYR A 138 -2.10 -19.89 -2.24
C TYR A 138 -0.76 -20.60 -2.49
N LEU A 139 -0.77 -21.82 -3.02
CA LEU A 139 0.47 -22.58 -3.25
C LEU A 139 1.39 -21.92 -4.29
N PRO A 140 0.92 -21.52 -5.49
CA PRO A 140 1.76 -20.78 -6.43
C PRO A 140 2.30 -19.48 -5.85
N LEU A 141 1.48 -18.72 -5.11
CA LEU A 141 1.90 -17.46 -4.50
C LEU A 141 2.91 -17.69 -3.37
N GLN A 142 2.68 -18.69 -2.52
CA GLN A 142 3.63 -19.11 -1.49
C GLN A 142 5.00 -19.46 -2.09
N ASN A 143 5.03 -20.13 -3.25
CA ASN A 143 6.29 -20.43 -3.94
C ASN A 143 6.99 -19.14 -4.44
N THR A 144 6.26 -18.14 -4.91
CA THR A 144 6.82 -16.83 -5.26
C THR A 144 7.46 -16.15 -4.05
N TYR A 145 6.77 -16.13 -2.89
CA TYR A 145 7.35 -15.58 -1.65
C TYR A 145 8.57 -16.37 -1.18
N ARG A 146 8.51 -17.71 -1.18
CA ARG A 146 9.66 -18.56 -0.82
C ARG A 146 10.86 -18.30 -1.73
N HIS A 147 10.65 -18.09 -3.02
CA HIS A 147 11.74 -17.75 -3.93
C HIS A 147 12.42 -16.43 -3.54
N LEU A 148 11.67 -15.40 -3.15
CA LEU A 148 12.23 -14.15 -2.64
C LEU A 148 13.00 -14.40 -1.32
N ILE A 149 12.35 -15.06 -0.36
CA ILE A 149 12.90 -15.31 0.98
C ILE A 149 14.19 -16.15 0.91
N ASP A 150 14.20 -17.26 0.17
CA ASP A 150 15.34 -18.16 0.09
C ASP A 150 16.55 -17.50 -0.60
N ASN A 151 16.31 -16.63 -1.59
CA ASN A 151 17.38 -15.85 -2.21
C ASN A 151 17.93 -14.80 -1.24
N SER A 152 17.05 -14.05 -0.56
CA SER A 152 17.45 -13.07 0.46
C SER A 152 18.23 -13.71 1.61
N ARG A 153 17.84 -14.91 2.06
CA ARG A 153 18.54 -15.67 3.11
C ARG A 153 19.97 -16.06 2.72
N ARG A 154 20.23 -16.23 1.42
CA ARG A 154 21.57 -16.50 0.86
C ARG A 154 22.32 -15.20 0.52
N SER A 155 21.80 -14.06 0.96
CA SER A 155 22.27 -12.72 0.60
C SER A 155 22.32 -12.47 -0.92
N ASN A 156 21.53 -13.23 -1.69
CA ASN A 156 21.33 -12.99 -3.11
C ASN A 156 20.11 -12.08 -3.30
N TYR A 157 20.33 -10.77 -3.26
CA TYR A 157 19.24 -9.79 -3.30
C TYR A 157 18.82 -9.37 -4.71
N GLU A 158 19.36 -9.99 -5.78
CA GLU A 158 19.07 -9.59 -7.17
C GLU A 158 17.56 -9.60 -7.48
N VAL A 159 16.88 -10.71 -7.13
CA VAL A 159 15.43 -10.86 -7.37
C VAL A 159 14.62 -9.87 -6.53
N LEU A 160 15.05 -9.63 -5.29
CA LEU A 160 14.40 -8.68 -4.38
C LEU A 160 14.53 -7.24 -4.88
N PHE A 161 15.74 -6.82 -5.26
CA PHE A 161 15.97 -5.47 -5.78
C PHE A 161 15.31 -5.27 -7.14
N SER A 162 15.20 -6.32 -7.96
CA SER A 162 14.38 -6.25 -9.18
C SER A 162 12.92 -5.97 -8.86
N ALA A 163 12.35 -6.62 -7.84
CA ALA A 163 10.97 -6.37 -7.41
C ALA A 163 10.77 -4.94 -6.89
N ILE A 164 11.65 -4.49 -5.99
CA ILE A 164 11.65 -3.13 -5.44
C ILE A 164 11.77 -2.09 -6.55
N LYS A 165 12.69 -2.30 -7.50
CA LYS A 165 12.91 -1.37 -8.61
C LYS A 165 11.68 -1.22 -9.50
N THR A 166 10.92 -2.30 -9.74
CA THR A 166 9.65 -2.23 -10.47
C THR A 166 8.66 -1.29 -9.77
N ILE A 167 8.49 -1.47 -8.45
CA ILE A 167 7.59 -0.65 -7.62
C ILE A 167 8.06 0.81 -7.59
N GLU A 168 9.33 1.03 -7.27
CA GLU A 168 9.89 2.37 -7.11
C GLU A 168 9.96 3.14 -8.42
N THR A 169 10.13 2.48 -9.57
CA THR A 169 10.07 3.13 -10.88
C THR A 169 8.68 3.70 -11.14
N ARG A 170 7.61 2.98 -10.75
CA ARG A 170 6.24 3.51 -10.83
C ARG A 170 6.05 4.65 -9.84
N ASN A 171 6.45 4.47 -8.58
CA ASN A 171 6.30 5.48 -7.54
C ASN A 171 6.99 6.79 -7.96
N ALA A 172 8.25 6.72 -8.40
CA ALA A 172 9.01 7.87 -8.86
C ALA A 172 8.30 8.65 -9.96
N LYS A 173 7.71 7.95 -10.96
CA LYS A 173 6.95 8.62 -12.01
C LYS A 173 5.68 9.30 -11.47
N THR A 174 4.93 8.65 -10.58
CA THR A 174 3.67 9.20 -10.04
C THR A 174 3.88 10.32 -9.02
N MET A 175 5.03 10.31 -8.34
CA MET A 175 5.43 11.26 -7.31
C MET A 175 6.39 12.35 -7.83
N TYR A 176 6.66 12.39 -9.13
CA TYR A 176 7.57 13.33 -9.80
C TYR A 176 9.02 13.32 -9.28
N LEU A 177 9.49 12.15 -8.84
CA LEU A 177 10.85 11.99 -8.32
C LEU A 177 11.87 11.78 -9.43
N GLY A 178 13.09 12.25 -9.19
CA GLY A 178 14.23 12.10 -10.08
C GLY A 178 14.87 10.71 -10.02
N GLN A 179 15.86 10.47 -10.88
CA GLN A 179 16.66 9.24 -10.84
C GLN A 179 17.47 9.12 -9.55
N ASP A 180 17.94 10.23 -9.00
CA ASP A 180 18.71 10.24 -7.75
C ASP A 180 17.83 9.84 -6.56
N ASP A 181 16.58 10.29 -6.51
CA ASP A 181 15.60 9.87 -5.48
C ASP A 181 15.28 8.37 -5.57
N LEU A 182 15.06 7.86 -6.79
CA LEU A 182 14.85 6.44 -7.04
C LEU A 182 16.03 5.62 -6.51
N GLN A 183 17.25 6.02 -6.85
CA GLN A 183 18.47 5.35 -6.40
C GLN A 183 18.63 5.43 -4.88
N ALA A 184 18.35 6.58 -4.26
CA ALA A 184 18.41 6.76 -2.82
C ALA A 184 17.42 5.84 -2.09
N ARG A 185 16.19 5.68 -2.61
CA ARG A 185 15.16 4.79 -2.03
C ARG A 185 15.54 3.32 -2.13
N VAL A 186 16.04 2.88 -3.29
CA VAL A 186 16.55 1.50 -3.44
C VAL A 186 17.76 1.27 -2.54
N LYS A 187 18.65 2.27 -2.43
CA LYS A 187 19.84 2.21 -1.58
C LYS A 187 19.45 2.14 -0.10
N ALA A 188 18.44 2.87 0.37
CA ALA A 188 18.00 2.83 1.76
C ALA A 188 17.64 1.39 2.19
N ILE A 189 16.87 0.68 1.36
CA ILE A 189 16.55 -0.74 1.62
C ILE A 189 17.83 -1.59 1.62
N SER A 190 18.74 -1.36 0.68
CA SER A 190 20.02 -2.05 0.66
C SER A 190 20.86 -1.79 1.93
N ASP A 191 20.84 -0.56 2.45
CA ASP A 191 21.55 -0.19 3.66
C ASP A 191 20.94 -0.89 4.88
N ASP A 192 19.60 -0.96 4.98
CA ASP A 192 18.90 -1.70 6.03
C ASP A 192 19.29 -3.17 6.02
N LEU A 193 19.27 -3.82 4.86
CA LEU A 193 19.66 -5.23 4.72
C LEU A 193 21.13 -5.49 5.11
N ASN A 194 22.01 -4.50 4.91
CA ASN A 194 23.41 -4.58 5.34
C ASN A 194 23.60 -4.22 6.82
N ASN A 195 22.62 -3.60 7.47
CA ASN A 195 22.66 -3.15 8.86
C ASN A 195 21.95 -4.12 9.83
N GLY A 196 21.84 -5.40 9.46
CA GLY A 196 21.39 -6.47 10.35
C GLY A 196 19.90 -6.78 10.29
N PHE A 197 19.20 -6.31 9.25
CA PHE A 197 17.87 -6.82 8.93
C PHE A 197 17.98 -8.17 8.21
N ASP A 198 17.50 -9.22 8.86
CA ASP A 198 17.46 -10.58 8.31
C ASP A 198 16.04 -10.92 7.84
N VAL A 199 15.93 -11.65 6.73
CA VAL A 199 14.62 -12.05 6.19
C VAL A 199 13.89 -12.99 7.15
N MET A 200 12.62 -12.72 7.37
CA MET A 200 11.75 -13.54 8.22
C MET A 200 11.22 -14.76 7.45
N ASP A 201 10.92 -15.84 8.17
CA ASP A 201 10.19 -16.96 7.61
C ASP A 201 8.75 -16.59 7.26
N LEU A 202 8.22 -17.23 6.21
CA LEU A 202 6.80 -17.14 5.89
C LEU A 202 5.99 -17.80 7.02
N GLU A 203 4.96 -17.11 7.52
CA GLU A 203 4.08 -17.68 8.54
C GLU A 203 3.42 -18.98 8.04
N ASN A 204 3.24 -19.94 8.94
CA ASN A 204 2.60 -21.23 8.64
C ASN A 204 1.20 -21.06 8.01
N LYS A 205 0.52 -19.94 8.30
CA LYS A 205 -0.81 -19.61 7.77
C LYS A 205 -0.91 -18.13 7.42
N CYS A 206 -0.51 -17.78 6.21
CA CYS A 206 -0.86 -16.49 5.60
C CYS A 206 -2.26 -16.53 4.98
N ASN A 207 -2.92 -15.38 4.90
CA ASN A 207 -4.15 -15.22 4.13
C ASN A 207 -3.83 -14.68 2.73
N VAL A 208 -4.64 -15.06 1.74
CA VAL A 208 -4.59 -14.46 0.40
C VAL A 208 -5.46 -13.21 0.42
N GLU A 209 -4.87 -12.07 0.07
CA GLU A 209 -5.60 -10.82 -0.09
C GLU A 209 -5.61 -10.39 -1.56
N TYR A 210 -6.72 -9.81 -1.99
CA TYR A 210 -6.94 -9.34 -3.35
C TYR A 210 -7.15 -7.83 -3.38
N ALA A 211 -6.72 -7.23 -4.49
CA ALA A 211 -6.89 -5.82 -4.80
C ALA A 211 -7.08 -5.60 -6.32
N GLY A 212 -7.31 -4.36 -6.73
CA GLY A 212 -7.47 -4.00 -8.14
C GLY A 212 -8.61 -4.75 -8.83
N ASP A 213 -9.79 -4.81 -8.20
CA ASP A 213 -10.94 -5.61 -8.67
C ASP A 213 -10.58 -7.10 -8.86
N GLY A 214 -9.84 -7.64 -7.90
CA GLY A 214 -9.44 -9.05 -7.87
C GLY A 214 -8.42 -9.45 -8.93
N LYS A 215 -7.64 -8.50 -9.46
CA LYS A 215 -6.57 -8.74 -10.45
C LYS A 215 -5.18 -8.73 -9.85
N LEU A 216 -5.06 -8.19 -8.64
CA LEU A 216 -3.85 -8.20 -7.84
C LEU A 216 -4.03 -9.12 -6.65
N VAL A 217 -2.93 -9.69 -6.17
CA VAL A 217 -2.93 -10.61 -5.04
C VAL A 217 -1.65 -10.45 -4.21
N ARG A 218 -1.75 -10.63 -2.89
CA ARG A 218 -0.60 -10.74 -1.99
C ARG A 218 -0.87 -11.75 -0.88
N LEU A 219 0.17 -12.20 -0.20
CA LEU A 219 0.03 -12.90 1.08
C LEU A 219 0.13 -11.89 2.22
N VAL A 220 -0.80 -11.98 3.15
CA VAL A 220 -0.79 -11.20 4.40
C VAL A 220 -0.65 -12.11 5.61
N ARG A 221 0.09 -11.64 6.59
CA ARG A 221 0.33 -12.28 7.88
C ARG A 221 -0.91 -12.20 8.77
N SER A 222 -0.86 -12.94 9.88
CA SER A 222 -1.92 -12.93 10.89
C SER A 222 -2.12 -11.57 11.57
N ASP A 223 -1.10 -10.72 11.61
CA ASP A 223 -1.18 -9.33 12.09
C ASP A 223 -1.74 -8.35 11.03
N GLY A 224 -1.94 -8.81 9.79
CA GLY A 224 -2.44 -8.03 8.66
C GLY A 224 -1.35 -7.35 7.83
N ASN A 225 -0.08 -7.48 8.17
CA ASN A 225 1.03 -6.96 7.37
C ASN A 225 1.33 -7.85 6.14
N SER A 226 2.04 -7.32 5.15
CA SER A 226 2.58 -8.12 4.04
C SER A 226 3.46 -9.27 4.56
N ALA A 227 3.40 -10.40 3.86
CA ALA A 227 4.14 -11.60 4.22
C ALA A 227 5.65 -11.55 3.94
N LEU A 228 6.13 -10.57 3.19
CA LEU A 228 7.57 -10.35 3.01
C LEU A 228 8.05 -9.32 4.03
N ALA A 229 8.77 -9.78 5.04
CA ALA A 229 9.29 -8.95 6.11
C ALA A 229 10.72 -9.35 6.48
N PHE A 230 11.44 -8.38 7.04
CA PHE A 230 12.78 -8.52 7.58
C PHE A 230 12.77 -7.99 9.01
N SER A 231 13.56 -8.58 9.89
CA SER A 231 13.65 -8.19 11.29
C SER A 231 15.09 -7.88 11.67
N ASN A 232 15.27 -6.83 12.45
CA ASN A 232 16.55 -6.54 13.09
C ASN A 232 16.51 -6.92 14.56
N SER A 233 17.21 -7.99 14.92
CA SER A 233 17.21 -8.51 16.29
C SER A 233 17.83 -7.57 17.32
N LYS A 234 18.67 -6.61 16.90
CA LYS A 234 19.33 -5.66 17.79
C LYS A 234 18.44 -4.48 18.15
N THR A 235 17.68 -3.98 17.18
CA THR A 235 16.79 -2.82 17.35
C THR A 235 15.35 -3.22 17.65
N ASN A 236 15.00 -4.50 17.44
CA ASN A 236 13.63 -5.01 17.51
C ASN A 236 12.68 -4.33 16.51
N GLU A 237 13.22 -3.90 15.38
CA GLU A 237 12.48 -3.28 14.27
C GLU A 237 12.14 -4.31 13.18
N GLN A 238 11.08 -4.04 12.43
CA GLN A 238 10.73 -4.80 11.22
C GLN A 238 10.70 -3.87 10.01
N LEU A 239 11.27 -4.34 8.91
CA LEU A 239 11.09 -3.79 7.57
C LEU A 239 10.08 -4.66 6.84
N ILE A 240 8.90 -4.11 6.53
CA ILE A 240 7.84 -4.81 5.83
C ILE A 240 7.82 -4.32 4.38
N LEU A 241 7.96 -5.24 3.43
CA LEU A 241 7.89 -4.92 2.01
C LEU A 241 6.51 -5.30 1.47
N ASP A 242 5.73 -4.29 1.14
CA ASP A 242 4.40 -4.49 0.59
C ASP A 242 4.46 -4.66 -0.93
N ILE A 243 4.20 -5.89 -1.40
CA ILE A 243 4.33 -6.26 -2.80
C ILE A 243 3.02 -6.87 -3.28
N TRP A 244 2.39 -6.19 -4.23
CA TRP A 244 1.28 -6.74 -4.99
C TRP A 244 1.79 -7.55 -6.18
N PHE A 245 1.21 -8.73 -6.38
CA PHE A 245 1.49 -9.58 -7.52
C PHE A 245 0.31 -9.62 -8.48
N CYS A 246 0.60 -9.81 -9.76
CA CYS A 246 -0.39 -10.03 -10.81
C CYS A 246 -0.06 -11.26 -11.65
N LEU A 247 -1.03 -11.74 -12.41
CA LEU A 247 -0.81 -12.74 -13.45
C LEU A 247 -1.03 -12.09 -14.83
N PRO A 248 0.05 -11.73 -15.55
CA PRO A 248 -0.07 -11.19 -16.90
C PRO A 248 -0.71 -12.21 -17.85
N HIS A 249 -1.47 -11.74 -18.85
CA HIS A 249 -2.10 -12.62 -19.83
C HIS A 249 -1.09 -13.53 -20.53
N GLY A 250 -1.40 -14.83 -20.58
CA GLY A 250 -0.56 -15.84 -21.23
C GLY A 250 0.69 -16.24 -20.44
N LYS A 251 0.87 -15.76 -19.20
CA LYS A 251 1.93 -16.21 -18.29
C LYS A 251 1.38 -17.18 -17.26
N THR A 252 2.26 -18.04 -16.74
CA THR A 252 1.93 -19.04 -15.70
C THR A 252 2.49 -18.67 -14.33
N GLY A 253 3.40 -17.69 -14.26
CA GLY A 253 4.01 -17.21 -13.03
C GLY A 253 3.56 -15.80 -12.67
N PHE A 254 3.48 -15.54 -11.37
CA PHE A 254 3.21 -14.21 -10.85
C PHE A 254 4.34 -13.23 -11.19
N ALA A 255 3.95 -12.00 -11.53
CA ALA A 255 4.85 -10.87 -11.68
C ALA A 255 4.55 -9.83 -10.60
N VAL A 256 5.55 -9.02 -10.24
CA VAL A 256 5.34 -7.85 -9.39
C VAL A 256 4.51 -6.83 -10.18
N PHE A 257 3.44 -6.34 -9.57
CA PHE A 257 2.58 -5.34 -10.17
C PHE A 257 3.19 -3.96 -10.06
#